data_AF-A0AA38RBU1-F1
#
_entry.id   AF-A0AA38RBU1-F1
#
_cell.length_a   1.000
_cell.length_b   1.000
_cell.length_c   1.000
_cell.angle_alpha   90.00
_cell.angle_beta   90.00
_cell.angle_gamma   90.00
#
_symmetry.space_group_name_H-M   'P 1'
#
loop_
_entity.id
_entity.type
_entity.pdbx_description
1 polymer ?
#
loop_
_entity_poly.entity_id
_entity_poly.type
_entity_poly.pdbx_seq_one_letter_code
_entity_poly.pdbx_strand_id
1 'polypeptide(L)'
;MIVSAVYLDLDEEYVAETALSKVDCVLRASNGALDFGFSDKVIRVTFSYFIQDYTLLSGSHYCAAGVLPISAAPVLGNSFLRAAYVVFDWDNINVYLAQAANYGFEMVSISSGEDAVPSQHHQLLDHS
;
A
#
# COMPACT_ATOMS: atom_id res chain seq x y z
N MET A 1 10.29 -14.67 -5.64
CA MET A 1 9.93 -13.35 -6.22
C MET A 1 8.86 -12.74 -5.31
N ILE A 2 8.78 -11.42 -5.11
CA ILE A 2 7.87 -10.78 -4.11
C ILE A 2 6.42 -11.27 -4.28
N VAL A 3 5.99 -11.39 -5.53
CA VAL A 3 4.64 -11.87 -5.87
C VAL A 3 4.38 -13.31 -5.39
N SER A 4 5.40 -14.19 -5.40
CA SER A 4 5.28 -15.56 -4.88
C SER A 4 5.04 -15.62 -3.38
N ALA A 5 5.53 -14.64 -2.61
CA ALA A 5 5.25 -14.57 -1.17
C ALA A 5 3.79 -14.18 -0.92
N VAL A 6 3.29 -13.18 -1.67
CA VAL A 6 1.88 -12.79 -1.62
C VAL A 6 0.95 -13.95 -1.99
N TYR A 7 1.32 -14.76 -2.98
CA TYR A 7 0.52 -15.92 -3.39
C TYR A 7 0.38 -16.98 -2.29
N LEU A 8 1.41 -17.17 -1.46
CA LEU A 8 1.36 -18.10 -0.33
C LEU A 8 0.46 -17.60 0.81
N ASP A 9 0.40 -16.28 1.00
CA ASP A 9 -0.37 -15.67 2.09
C ASP A 9 -1.88 -15.59 1.81
N LEU A 10 -2.28 -15.67 0.53
CA LEU A 10 -3.67 -15.40 0.09
C LEU A 10 -4.42 -16.59 -0.52
N ASP A 11 -3.76 -17.76 -0.67
CA ASP A 11 -4.32 -18.96 -1.33
C ASP A 11 -5.02 -18.63 -2.66
N GLU A 12 -4.27 -17.98 -3.55
CA GLU A 12 -4.81 -17.29 -4.72
C GLU A 12 -4.94 -18.19 -5.97
N GLU A 13 -5.98 -17.98 -6.77
CA GLU A 13 -6.19 -18.62 -8.08
C GLU A 13 -5.99 -17.61 -9.22
N TYR A 14 -5.09 -17.88 -10.17
CA TYR A 14 -4.87 -17.00 -11.31
C TYR A 14 -6.04 -17.02 -12.32
N VAL A 15 -6.60 -15.86 -12.65
CA VAL A 15 -7.71 -15.73 -13.61
C VAL A 15 -7.19 -15.16 -14.92
N ALA A 16 -7.04 -16.03 -15.92
CA ALA A 16 -6.49 -15.67 -17.23
C ALA A 16 -7.30 -14.58 -17.97
N GLU A 17 -8.61 -14.50 -17.71
CA GLU A 17 -9.53 -13.55 -18.37
C GLU A 17 -9.26 -12.09 -18.00
N THR A 18 -8.75 -11.86 -16.79
CA THR A 18 -8.51 -10.52 -16.25
C THR A 18 -7.02 -10.21 -16.11
N ALA A 19 -6.16 -11.22 -16.28
CA ALA A 19 -4.74 -11.19 -15.90
C ALA A 19 -4.55 -10.75 -14.42
N LEU A 20 -5.60 -10.87 -13.63
CA LEU A 20 -5.60 -10.62 -12.21
C LEU A 20 -5.67 -11.95 -11.47
N SER A 21 -5.18 -11.86 -10.25
CA SER A 21 -4.95 -12.97 -9.38
C SER A 21 -6.13 -12.93 -8.39
N LYS A 22 -6.99 -13.96 -8.36
CA LYS A 22 -8.29 -13.95 -7.67
C LYS A 22 -8.18 -14.53 -6.27
N VAL A 23 -8.72 -13.79 -5.30
CA VAL A 23 -8.71 -14.16 -3.88
C VAL A 23 -10.13 -14.21 -3.32
N ASP A 24 -10.31 -14.87 -2.18
CA ASP A 24 -11.58 -14.84 -1.46
C ASP A 24 -11.87 -13.42 -0.94
N CYS A 25 -13.02 -12.87 -1.34
CA CYS A 25 -13.47 -11.55 -0.93
C CYS A 25 -13.62 -11.40 0.59
N VAL A 26 -13.84 -12.49 1.34
CA VAL A 26 -13.96 -12.42 2.81
C VAL A 26 -12.68 -11.92 3.47
N LEU A 27 -11.51 -12.11 2.83
CA LEU A 27 -10.23 -11.63 3.33
C LEU A 27 -10.18 -10.10 3.46
N ARG A 28 -10.96 -9.36 2.67
CA ARG A 28 -11.07 -7.89 2.78
C ARG A 28 -11.57 -7.42 4.15
N ALA A 29 -12.41 -8.24 4.80
CA ALA A 29 -12.99 -7.94 6.12
C ALA A 29 -12.13 -8.50 7.27
N SER A 30 -11.05 -9.20 6.96
CA SER A 30 -10.12 -9.72 7.97
C SER A 30 -9.15 -8.65 8.46
N ASN A 31 -8.47 -8.93 9.58
CA ASN A 31 -7.40 -8.09 10.11
C ASN A 31 -6.02 -8.40 9.49
N GLY A 32 -5.98 -9.15 8.38
CA GLY A 32 -4.76 -9.48 7.66
C GLY A 32 -4.13 -8.25 6.99
N ALA A 33 -2.82 -8.31 6.77
CA ALA A 33 -2.07 -7.27 6.10
C ALA A 33 -0.77 -7.80 5.50
N LEU A 34 -0.18 -7.01 4.60
CA LEU A 34 1.18 -7.18 4.11
C LEU A 34 2.08 -6.08 4.67
N ASP A 35 3.25 -6.47 5.17
CA ASP A 35 4.23 -5.55 5.74
C ASP A 35 5.35 -5.27 4.73
N PHE A 36 5.59 -3.99 4.47
CA PHE A 36 6.64 -3.51 3.56
C PHE A 36 7.76 -2.87 4.39
N GLY A 37 8.92 -3.52 4.44
CA GLY A 37 10.07 -3.08 5.23
C GLY A 37 11.00 -2.11 4.50
N PHE A 38 11.41 -1.04 5.19
CA PHE A 38 12.39 -0.04 4.78
C PHE A 38 13.37 0.21 5.94
N SER A 39 14.41 -0.62 6.04
CA SER A 39 15.34 -0.61 7.18
C SER A 39 14.60 -0.84 8.52
N ASP A 40 14.52 0.16 9.38
CA ASP A 40 13.85 0.13 10.69
C ASP A 40 12.37 0.53 10.62
N LYS A 41 11.88 0.95 9.44
CA LYS A 41 10.48 1.34 9.22
C LYS A 41 9.71 0.23 8.51
N VAL A 42 8.44 0.07 8.89
CA VAL A 42 7.51 -0.86 8.26
C VAL A 42 6.23 -0.12 7.89
N ILE A 43 5.78 -0.27 6.65
CA ILE A 43 4.47 0.18 6.19
C ILE A 43 3.54 -1.03 6.11
N ARG A 44 2.46 -1.01 6.90
CA ARG A 44 1.47 -2.07 6.97
C ARG A 44 0.29 -1.76 6.05
N VAL A 45 0.10 -2.60 5.04
CA VAL A 45 -1.00 -2.52 4.07
C VAL A 45 -2.06 -3.57 4.42
N THR A 46 -3.18 -3.16 5.01
CA THR A 46 -4.28 -4.08 5.35
C THR A 46 -4.87 -4.73 4.09
N PHE A 47 -5.46 -5.91 4.25
CA PHE A 47 -6.14 -6.61 3.14
C PHE A 47 -7.28 -5.79 2.54
N SER A 48 -7.94 -4.93 3.33
CA SER A 48 -8.95 -3.99 2.83
C SER A 48 -8.41 -2.99 1.80
N TYR A 49 -7.11 -2.66 1.84
CA TYR A 49 -6.42 -1.82 0.86
C TYR A 49 -5.72 -2.61 -0.23
N PHE A 50 -5.19 -3.79 0.12
CA PHE A 50 -4.43 -4.62 -0.81
C PHE A 50 -5.32 -5.35 -1.81
N ILE A 51 -6.41 -5.95 -1.33
CA ILE A 51 -7.36 -6.69 -2.17
C ILE A 51 -8.26 -5.66 -2.86
N GLN A 52 -8.48 -5.82 -4.16
CA GLN A 52 -9.35 -4.99 -4.98
C GLN A 52 -10.69 -5.70 -5.19
N ASP A 53 -11.76 -4.91 -5.26
CA ASP A 53 -13.14 -5.38 -5.43
C ASP A 53 -13.62 -4.96 -6.82
N TYR A 54 -14.12 -5.92 -7.60
CA TYR A 54 -14.59 -5.72 -8.96
C TYR A 54 -16.01 -6.25 -9.14
N THR A 55 -16.85 -5.42 -9.78
CA THR A 55 -18.15 -5.84 -10.33
C THR A 55 -18.06 -5.78 -11.84
N LEU A 56 -18.20 -6.95 -12.49
CA LEU A 56 -18.19 -7.06 -13.95
C LEU A 56 -19.50 -6.56 -14.55
N LEU A 57 -19.47 -6.23 -15.85
CA LEU A 57 -20.68 -5.83 -16.59
C LEU A 57 -21.78 -6.90 -16.59
N SER A 58 -21.42 -8.17 -16.39
CA SER A 58 -22.36 -9.28 -16.21
C SER A 58 -23.12 -9.24 -14.88
N GLY A 59 -22.74 -8.35 -13.96
CA GLY A 59 -23.21 -8.33 -12.57
C GLY A 59 -22.45 -9.29 -11.64
N SER A 60 -21.51 -10.08 -12.16
CA SER A 60 -20.68 -10.97 -11.35
C SER A 60 -19.67 -10.16 -10.53
N HIS A 61 -19.47 -10.57 -9.28
CA HIS A 61 -18.54 -9.95 -8.33
C HIS A 61 -17.33 -10.85 -8.10
N TYR A 62 -16.13 -10.26 -8.03
CA TYR A 62 -14.92 -10.97 -7.61
C TYR A 62 -13.92 -10.01 -6.97
N CYS A 63 -12.99 -10.58 -6.20
CA CYS A 63 -11.88 -9.86 -5.62
C CYS A 63 -10.56 -10.37 -6.18
N ALA A 64 -9.58 -9.46 -6.28
CA ALA A 64 -8.25 -9.81 -6.74
C ALA A 64 -7.17 -9.19 -5.87
N ALA A 65 -6.00 -9.83 -5.75
CA ALA A 65 -4.86 -9.21 -5.10
C ALA A 65 -4.38 -7.99 -5.91
N GLY A 66 -4.04 -6.90 -5.22
CA GLY A 66 -3.50 -5.68 -5.82
C GLY A 66 -2.01 -5.80 -6.17
N VAL A 67 -1.59 -6.92 -6.76
CA VAL A 67 -0.23 -7.20 -7.21
C VAL A 67 -0.25 -7.78 -8.61
N LEU A 68 0.74 -7.40 -9.40
CA LEU A 68 0.95 -7.94 -10.74
C LEU A 68 2.38 -8.47 -10.87
N PRO A 69 2.58 -9.62 -11.53
CA PRO A 69 3.92 -10.10 -11.83
C PRO A 69 4.58 -9.18 -12.86
N ILE A 70 5.75 -8.64 -12.51
CA ILE A 70 6.58 -7.85 -13.42
C ILE A 70 8.02 -8.41 -13.40
N SER A 71 8.68 -8.40 -14.56
CA SER A 71 10.07 -8.83 -14.69
C SER A 71 11.10 -7.74 -14.35
N ALA A 72 10.62 -6.53 -14.04
CA ALA A 72 11.43 -5.36 -13.71
C ALA A 72 11.46 -5.10 -12.19
N ALA A 73 11.97 -3.93 -11.79
CA ALA A 73 11.96 -3.49 -10.41
C ALA A 73 10.51 -3.36 -9.88
N PRO A 74 10.24 -3.75 -8.61
CA PRO A 74 8.92 -3.62 -7.99
C PRO A 74 8.39 -2.18 -8.03
N VAL A 75 7.09 -2.02 -8.28
CA VAL A 75 6.40 -0.72 -8.26
C VAL A 75 5.39 -0.69 -7.12
N LEU A 76 5.52 0.29 -6.23
CA LEU A 76 4.59 0.49 -5.12
C LEU A 76 3.45 1.42 -5.54
N GLY A 77 2.35 0.81 -5.99
CA GLY A 77 1.20 1.51 -6.53
C GLY A 77 0.10 1.85 -5.52
N ASN A 78 -1.13 2.02 -6.01
CA ASN A 78 -2.31 2.45 -5.24
C ASN A 78 -2.50 1.71 -3.90
N SER A 79 -2.35 0.39 -3.87
CA SER A 79 -2.51 -0.39 -2.62
C SER A 79 -1.55 0.06 -1.52
N PHE A 80 -0.29 0.30 -1.89
CA PHE A 80 0.73 0.81 -0.96
C PHE A 80 0.48 2.28 -0.62
N LEU A 81 0.20 3.12 -1.60
CA LEU A 81 0.01 4.57 -1.42
C LEU A 81 -1.24 4.91 -0.58
N ARG A 82 -2.21 4.01 -0.44
CA ARG A 82 -3.34 4.16 0.49
C ARG A 82 -2.93 3.96 1.95
N ALA A 83 -1.85 3.22 2.20
CA ALA A 83 -1.32 2.94 3.52
C ALA A 83 -0.09 3.77 3.87
N ALA A 84 0.45 4.53 2.92
CA ALA A 84 1.67 5.32 3.10
C ALA A 84 1.39 6.81 2.94
N TYR A 85 1.89 7.61 3.87
CA TYR A 85 2.15 9.02 3.62
C TYR A 85 3.52 9.13 2.97
N VAL A 86 3.57 9.77 1.79
CA VAL A 86 4.77 9.84 0.95
C VAL A 86 5.06 11.29 0.62
N VAL A 87 6.28 11.73 0.92
CA VAL A 87 6.78 13.06 0.53
C VAL A 87 7.89 12.88 -0.49
N PHE A 88 7.72 13.51 -1.65
CA PHE A 88 8.74 13.59 -2.69
C PHE A 88 9.44 14.94 -2.54
N ASP A 89 10.67 14.90 -2.04
CA ASP A 89 11.52 16.07 -1.89
C ASP A 89 12.48 16.15 -3.08
N TRP A 90 12.13 16.98 -4.05
CA TRP A 90 12.91 17.15 -5.28
C TRP A 90 14.17 17.99 -5.08
N ASP A 91 14.20 18.86 -4.07
CA ASP A 91 15.36 19.71 -3.81
C ASP A 91 16.50 18.88 -3.20
N ASN A 92 16.15 17.89 -2.37
CA ASN A 92 17.11 17.01 -1.72
C ASN A 92 17.18 15.58 -2.32
N ILE A 93 16.39 15.28 -3.35
CA ILE A 93 16.33 13.97 -4.03
C ILE A 93 16.02 12.84 -3.04
N ASN A 94 15.10 13.10 -2.11
CA ASN A 94 14.70 12.17 -1.07
C ASN A 94 13.23 11.78 -1.22
N VAL A 95 12.91 10.56 -0.76
CA VAL A 95 11.54 10.09 -0.58
C VAL A 95 11.36 9.73 0.89
N TYR A 96 10.49 10.46 1.58
CA TYR A 96 10.13 10.16 2.96
C TYR A 96 8.85 9.34 3.01
N LEU A 97 8.85 8.33 3.89
CA LEU A 97 7.76 7.38 4.05
C LEU A 97 7.32 7.31 5.51
N ALA A 98 6.01 7.22 5.70
CA ALA A 98 5.36 7.09 6.99
C ALA A 98 4.09 6.26 6.84
N GLN A 99 3.67 5.56 7.89
CA GLN A 99 2.35 4.94 7.89
C GLN A 99 1.29 6.05 7.74
N ALA A 100 0.40 5.91 6.76
CA ALA A 100 -0.74 6.80 6.64
C ALA A 100 -1.67 6.55 7.83
N ALA A 101 -1.97 7.60 8.57
CA ALA A 101 -2.94 7.57 9.64
C ALA A 101 -4.18 8.36 9.24
N ASN A 102 -5.35 7.83 9.59
CA ASN A 102 -6.63 8.47 9.28
C ASN A 102 -7.09 9.29 10.50
N TYR A 103 -6.27 10.28 10.87
CA TYR A 103 -6.64 11.30 11.86
C TYR A 103 -7.31 12.43 11.07
N GLY A 104 -8.63 12.61 11.21
CA GLY A 104 -9.38 13.57 10.41
C GLY A 104 -8.71 14.96 10.33
N PHE A 105 -8.76 15.60 9.15
CA PHE A 105 -8.37 16.97 8.75
C PHE A 105 -7.27 17.76 9.50
N GLU A 106 -6.39 17.19 10.32
CA GLU A 106 -5.20 17.89 10.80
C GLU A 106 -4.14 17.91 9.69
N MET A 107 -4.28 18.87 8.79
CA MET A 107 -3.29 19.16 7.76
C MET A 107 -2.12 19.92 8.39
N VAL A 108 -0.99 19.24 8.60
CA VAL A 108 0.29 19.90 8.92
C VAL A 108 0.97 20.25 7.60
N SER A 109 1.27 21.54 7.40
CA SER A 109 1.91 22.04 6.18
C SER A 109 3.41 21.75 6.17
N ILE A 110 3.91 21.23 5.05
CA ILE A 110 5.35 21.18 4.75
C ILE A 110 5.81 22.58 4.35
N SER A 111 6.94 23.03 4.91
CA SER A 111 7.53 24.34 4.62
C SER A 111 8.47 24.27 3.41
N SER A 112 9.23 25.33 3.11
CA SER A 112 10.20 25.35 2.00
C SER A 112 11.62 25.55 2.52
N GLY A 113 12.61 24.89 1.91
CA GLY A 113 14.04 25.00 2.26
C GLY A 113 14.65 23.68 2.71
N GLU A 114 15.95 23.69 3.02
CA GLU A 114 16.63 22.58 3.67
C GLU A 114 15.95 22.31 5.03
N ASP A 115 15.57 21.07 5.31
CA ASP A 115 14.72 20.67 6.45
C ASP A 115 13.26 21.18 6.41
N ALA A 116 12.73 21.41 5.20
CA ALA A 116 11.34 21.81 4.93
C ALA A 116 10.27 20.93 5.60
N VAL A 117 10.60 19.69 5.94
CA VAL A 117 9.75 18.73 6.65
C VAL A 117 9.95 18.92 8.16
N PRO A 118 8.99 19.54 8.89
CA PRO A 118 9.13 19.75 10.32
C PRO A 118 9.41 18.45 11.08
N SER A 119 10.29 18.47 12.07
CA SER A 119 10.53 17.35 13.00
C SER A 119 9.28 16.91 13.78
N GLN A 120 8.22 17.72 13.79
CA GLN A 120 6.90 17.34 14.32
C GLN A 120 6.20 16.28 13.45
N HIS A 121 6.53 16.19 12.15
CA HIS A 121 6.15 15.04 11.35
C HIS A 121 6.85 13.77 11.82
N HIS A 122 8.06 13.84 12.38
CA HIS A 122 8.71 12.70 13.03
C HIS A 122 7.96 12.26 14.30
N GLN A 123 7.37 13.19 15.07
CA GLN A 123 6.58 12.84 16.26
C GLN A 123 5.21 12.23 15.94
N LEU A 124 4.65 12.50 14.76
CA LEU A 124 3.49 11.75 14.24
C LEU A 124 3.85 10.31 13.82
N LEU A 125 5.14 9.97 13.73
CA LEU A 125 5.65 8.61 13.43
C LEU A 125 5.92 7.77 14.69
N ASP A 126 5.96 8.38 15.87
CA ASP A 126 6.32 7.72 17.14
C ASP A 126 5.10 7.28 17.97
N HIS A 127 3.88 7.48 17.45
CA HIS A 127 2.63 7.03 18.07
C HIS A 127 1.87 5.97 17.24
N SER A 128 2.59 5.21 16.40
CA SER A 128 2.07 4.05 15.65
C SER A 128 2.68 2.75 16.15
#